data_AF-A0A6A3WPS3-F1
#
_entry.id   AF-A0A6A3WPS3-F1
#
_cell.length_a   1.000
_cell.length_b   1.000
_cell.length_c   1.000
_cell.angle_alpha   90.00
_cell.angle_beta   90.00
_cell.angle_gamma   90.00
#
_symmetry.space_group_name_H-M   'P 1'
#
loop_
_entity.id
_entity.type
_entity.pdbx_description
1 polymer ?
#
loop_
_entity_poly.entity_id
_entity_poly.type
_entity_poly.pdbx_seq_one_letter_code
_entity_poly.pdbx_strand_id
1 'polypeptide(L)'
;MKFAAVAVLASLMITSISAISESGSTSCSSVECPKSAPSVCGSNGITYKNRCVFDTDNCTNGGSKWTVLHGGMCRRDEINVQN
;
A
#
# COMPACT_ATOMS: atom_id res chain seq x y z
N MET A 1 -12.13 -31.46 -11.19
CA MET A 1 -13.29 -30.65 -11.64
C MET A 1 -14.54 -31.31 -11.05
N LYS A 2 -15.45 -30.70 -10.29
CA LYS A 2 -15.74 -29.31 -9.94
C LYS A 2 -16.81 -29.41 -8.83
N PHE A 3 -16.60 -28.90 -7.62
CA PHE A 3 -17.65 -28.80 -6.59
C PHE A 3 -17.71 -27.32 -6.19
N ALA A 4 -18.50 -26.50 -6.90
CA ALA A 4 -19.94 -26.27 -6.74
C ALA A 4 -20.25 -25.39 -5.50
N ALA A 5 -20.85 -24.24 -5.79
CA ALA A 5 -21.29 -23.20 -4.86
C ALA A 5 -22.19 -23.77 -3.75
N VAL A 6 -21.89 -23.44 -2.50
CA VAL A 6 -22.68 -23.87 -1.34
C VAL A 6 -23.86 -22.90 -1.17
N ALA A 7 -25.04 -23.35 -1.56
CA ALA A 7 -26.31 -22.73 -1.24
C ALA A 7 -26.80 -23.19 0.15
N VAL A 8 -27.29 -22.24 0.94
CA VAL A 8 -28.43 -22.33 1.90
C VAL A 8 -28.42 -23.50 2.89
N LEU A 9 -28.30 -23.19 4.19
CA LEU A 9 -29.30 -23.56 5.23
C LEU A 9 -28.92 -22.82 6.52
N ALA A 10 -29.66 -21.75 6.81
CA ALA A 10 -29.66 -21.15 8.13
C ALA A 10 -30.37 -22.09 9.11
N SER A 11 -29.66 -22.58 10.11
CA SER A 11 -30.23 -22.82 11.43
C SER A 11 -29.11 -22.98 12.47
N LEU A 12 -28.73 -21.83 13.04
CA LEU A 12 -27.96 -21.62 14.30
C LEU A 12 -26.60 -22.36 14.36
N MET A 13 -25.45 -21.80 14.01
CA MET A 13 -24.90 -20.50 14.39
C MET A 13 -23.96 -20.05 13.28
N ILE A 14 -24.31 -18.93 12.66
CA ILE A 14 -23.52 -18.03 11.81
C ILE A 14 -22.27 -18.67 11.22
N THR A 15 -22.42 -19.16 9.99
CA THR A 15 -21.33 -19.32 9.02
C THR A 15 -20.29 -18.22 9.24
N SER A 16 -19.06 -18.59 9.62
CA SER A 16 -17.92 -17.70 9.47
C SER A 16 -17.68 -17.53 7.96
N ILE A 17 -18.52 -16.70 7.34
CA ILE A 17 -18.34 -16.21 5.98
C ILE A 17 -17.11 -15.34 6.06
N SER A 18 -16.01 -15.89 5.59
CA SER A 18 -14.96 -15.21 4.84
C SER A 18 -14.00 -16.32 4.50
N ALA A 19 -13.67 -16.49 3.22
CA ALA A 19 -12.32 -16.96 2.95
C ALA A 19 -11.40 -16.02 3.75
N ILE A 20 -10.71 -16.49 4.80
CA ILE A 20 -9.58 -15.76 5.36
C ILE A 20 -8.45 -15.84 4.33
N SER A 21 -8.63 -15.13 3.24
CA SER A 21 -7.58 -14.82 2.29
C SER A 21 -7.39 -13.32 2.30
N GLU A 22 -7.11 -12.76 3.48
CA GLU A 22 -6.54 -11.41 3.54
C GLU A 22 -5.74 -11.16 4.81
N SER A 23 -4.93 -12.14 5.21
CA SER A 23 -3.55 -11.73 5.50
C SER A 23 -2.91 -11.52 4.14
N GLY A 24 -3.18 -10.37 3.53
CA GLY A 24 -2.33 -9.82 2.50
C GLY A 24 -0.99 -9.58 3.16
N SER A 25 -0.20 -10.65 3.30
CA SER A 25 1.22 -10.58 3.59
C SER A 25 1.83 -9.97 2.33
N THR A 26 1.63 -8.67 2.15
CA THR A 26 2.33 -7.89 1.14
C THR A 26 3.77 -7.90 1.60
N SER A 27 4.49 -8.95 1.18
CA SER A 27 5.91 -9.04 1.41
C SER A 27 6.53 -7.95 0.55
N CYS A 28 6.77 -6.82 1.19
CA CYS A 28 7.50 -5.70 0.62
C CYS A 28 8.93 -6.17 0.46
N SER A 29 9.19 -6.85 -0.65
CA SER A 29 10.53 -7.27 -1.01
C SER A 29 11.39 -6.02 -1.07
N SER A 30 12.58 -6.08 -0.46
CA SER A 30 13.58 -5.03 -0.55
C SER A 30 14.02 -4.92 -2.01
N VAL A 31 13.38 -4.02 -2.76
CA VAL A 31 13.72 -3.74 -4.16
C VAL A 31 14.99 -2.89 -4.19
N GLU A 32 15.96 -3.29 -5.00
CA GLU A 32 17.14 -2.47 -5.22
C GLU A 32 16.77 -1.31 -6.15
N CYS A 33 16.63 -0.11 -5.57
CA CYS A 33 16.23 1.06 -6.31
C CYS A 33 17.42 1.70 -7.05
N PRO A 34 17.24 2.14 -8.31
CA PRO A 34 18.27 2.84 -9.06
C PRO A 34 18.65 4.15 -8.34
N LYS A 35 19.96 4.43 -8.25
CA LYS A 35 20.47 5.63 -7.58
C LYS A 35 20.21 6.92 -8.37
N SER A 36 20.11 6.80 -9.70
CA SER A 36 19.85 7.92 -10.60
C SER A 36 18.41 7.85 -11.09
N ALA A 37 17.52 8.54 -10.41
CA ALA A 37 16.13 8.72 -10.81
C ALA A 37 15.60 10.03 -10.20
N PRO A 38 14.63 10.69 -10.82
CA PRO A 38 14.07 11.93 -10.29
C PRO A 38 13.37 11.68 -8.95
N SER A 39 13.58 12.59 -8.00
CA SER A 39 12.89 12.59 -6.72
C SER A 39 11.39 12.81 -6.87
N VAL A 40 10.62 12.43 -5.84
CA VAL A 40 9.17 12.63 -5.79
C VAL A 40 8.76 13.15 -4.41
N CYS A 41 7.71 13.97 -4.38
CA CYS A 41 7.07 14.39 -3.15
C CYS A 41 5.86 13.50 -2.86
N GLY A 42 5.83 12.88 -1.68
CA GLY A 42 4.69 12.09 -1.20
C GLY A 42 3.62 12.97 -0.56
N SER A 43 2.38 12.48 -0.51
CA SER A 43 1.23 13.15 0.13
C SER A 43 1.34 13.26 1.66
N ASN A 44 2.36 12.64 2.23
CA ASN A 44 2.80 12.82 3.62
C ASN A 44 3.82 13.96 3.79
N GLY A 45 4.11 14.73 2.74
CA GLY A 45 5.10 15.81 2.79
C GLY A 45 6.55 15.33 2.86
N ILE A 46 6.81 14.04 2.59
CA ILE A 46 8.16 13.47 2.57
C ILE A 46 8.69 13.48 1.15
N THR A 47 9.94 13.95 0.99
CA THR A 47 10.67 13.83 -0.27
C THR A 47 11.35 12.47 -0.34
N TYR A 48 11.02 11.70 -1.37
CA TYR A 48 11.65 10.42 -1.65
C TYR A 48 12.68 10.59 -2.76
N LYS A 49 13.85 9.96 -2.59
CA LYS A 49 14.97 10.04 -3.55
C LYS A 49 14.53 9.70 -4.97
N ASN A 50 13.58 8.77 -5.11
CA ASN A 50 12.89 8.45 -6.34
C ASN A 50 11.59 7.68 -6.06
N ARG A 51 10.85 7.38 -7.13
CA ARG A 51 9.59 6.63 -7.09
C ARG A 51 9.72 5.22 -6.49
N CYS A 52 10.80 4.50 -6.77
CA CYS A 52 11.01 3.16 -6.23
C CYS A 52 11.11 3.17 -4.69
N VAL A 53 11.83 4.16 -4.13
CA VAL A 53 11.94 4.32 -2.67
C VAL A 53 10.58 4.68 -2.07
N PHE A 54 9.81 5.54 -2.74
CA PHE A 54 8.43 5.86 -2.34
C PHE A 54 7.52 4.63 -2.32
N ASP A 55 7.54 3.81 -3.36
CA ASP A 55 6.70 2.62 -3.45
C ASP A 55 7.09 1.56 -2.40
N THR A 56 8.40 1.43 -2.13
CA THR A 56 8.92 0.53 -1.09
C THR A 56 8.43 0.96 0.30
N ASP A 57 8.57 2.26 0.62
CA ASP A 57 8.10 2.81 1.90
C ASP A 57 6.58 2.68 2.05
N ASN A 58 5.82 2.97 0.99
CA ASN A 58 4.38 2.80 0.98
C ASN A 58 3.98 1.36 1.27
N CYS A 59 4.66 0.41 0.61
CA CYS A 59 4.45 -1.00 0.84
C CYS A 59 4.68 -1.34 2.32
N THR A 60 5.82 -0.97 2.89
CA THR A 60 6.17 -1.32 4.29
C THR A 60 5.24 -0.66 5.31
N ASN A 61 4.58 0.44 4.95
CA ASN A 61 3.65 1.16 5.81
C ASN A 61 2.17 0.75 5.63
N GLY A 62 1.92 -0.46 5.12
CA GLY A 62 0.57 -1.02 4.96
C GLY A 62 -0.01 -0.90 3.55
N GLY A 63 0.80 -0.48 2.58
CA GLY A 63 0.41 -0.35 1.18
C GLY A 63 -0.48 0.86 0.91
N SER A 64 -0.19 1.61 -0.16
CA SER A 64 -1.05 2.69 -0.69
C SER A 64 -1.48 3.78 0.31
N LYS A 65 -0.74 3.96 1.42
CA LYS A 65 -1.04 4.98 2.43
C LYS A 65 -0.86 6.39 1.88
N TRP A 66 0.13 6.57 1.02
CA TRP A 66 0.53 7.85 0.47
C TRP A 66 0.47 7.80 -1.06
N THR A 67 0.18 8.95 -1.67
CA THR A 67 0.23 9.14 -3.13
C THR A 67 1.38 10.08 -3.49
N VAL A 68 1.83 10.05 -4.74
CA VAL A 68 2.79 11.06 -5.22
C VAL A 68 1.99 12.35 -5.46
N LEU A 69 2.34 13.43 -4.78
CA LEU A 69 1.76 14.75 -5.01
C LEU A 69 2.29 15.34 -6.33
N HIS A 70 3.61 15.36 -6.48
CA HIS A 70 4.27 15.83 -7.69
C HIS A 70 5.70 15.27 -7.81
N GLY A 71 6.27 15.40 -9.01
CA GLY A 71 7.69 15.10 -9.24
C GLY A 71 8.60 16.21 -8.67
N GLY A 72 9.78 15.83 -8.22
CA GLY A 72 10.73 16.71 -7.53
C GLY A 72 10.66 16.59 -6.01
N MET A 73 11.40 17.46 -5.32
CA MET A 73 11.38 17.54 -3.86
C MET A 73 10.13 18.30 -3.38
N CYS A 74 9.61 17.94 -2.21
CA CYS A 74 8.56 18.72 -1.56
C CYS A 74 9.05 20.15 -1.28
N ARG A 75 8.15 21.11 -1.43
CA ARG A 75 8.35 22.51 -1.07
C ARG A 75 8.18 22.70 0.43
N ARG A 76 8.61 23.87 0.93
CA ARG A 76 8.55 24.20 2.37
C ARG A 76 7.14 24.18 2.93
N ASP A 77 6.14 24.54 2.13
CA ASP A 77 4.71 24.54 2.45
C ASP A 77 4.07 23.14 2.42
N GLU A 78 4.76 22.15 1.86
CA GLU A 78 4.28 20.77 1.74
C GLU A 78 4.88 19.85 2.81
N ILE A 79 6.03 20.22 3.39
CA ILE A 79 6.71 19.43 4.43
C ILE A 79 5.98 19.59 5.77
N ASN A 80 5.35 18.51 6.22
CA ASN A 80 4.72 18.36 7.53
C ASN A 80 3.76 19.49 7.95
N VAL A 81 2.80 19.82 7.08
CA VAL A 81 1.54 20.48 7.46
C VAL A 81 0.48 19.41 7.75
N GLN A 82 0.84 18.40 8.54
CA GLN A 82 -0.13 17.46 9.14
C GLN A 82 -0.37 17.92 10.58
N ASN A 83 -1.17 18.98 10.73
CA ASN A 83 -1.77 19.32 12.02
C ASN A 83 -2.91 18.35 12.33
#